data_AF-A0A660M351-F1
#
_entry.id   AF-A0A660M351-F1
#
_cell.length_a   1.000
_cell.length_b   1.000
_cell.length_c   1.000
_cell.angle_alpha   90.00
_cell.angle_beta   90.00
_cell.angle_gamma   90.00
#
_symmetry.space_group_name_H-M   'P 1'
#
loop_
_entity.id
_entity.type
_entity.pdbx_description
1 polymer ?
#
loop_
_entity_poly.entity_id
_entity_poly.type
_entity_poly.pdbx_seq_one_letter_code
_entity_poly.pdbx_strand_id
1 'polypeptide(L)'
;MGGKRKLGRPLKEIDKVQFEKLCNLQCTLLEIAGFFNCSDDTIERWCKRTYKATFAECFKTFSQGGKISLRRTQFKLAERSAAMAIFLGKQYLGQTDKTEMDVNTQIQNPLEGISTEDIKKLIDKEG
;
A
#
# COMPACT_ATOMS: atom_id res chain seq x y z
N MET A 1 9.96 38.20 -44.77
CA MET A 1 10.43 36.80 -44.73
C MET A 1 9.86 36.10 -43.50
N GLY A 2 8.90 35.20 -43.68
CA GLY A 2 8.28 34.45 -42.57
C GLY A 2 9.13 33.25 -42.19
N GLY A 3 9.75 33.27 -41.01
CA GLY A 3 10.53 32.15 -40.50
C GLY A 3 9.67 30.89 -40.36
N LYS A 4 10.11 29.78 -40.96
CA LYS A 4 9.50 28.46 -40.76
C LYS A 4 9.52 28.12 -39.27
N ARG A 5 8.35 27.92 -38.66
CA ARG A 5 8.23 27.41 -37.28
C ARG A 5 8.95 26.06 -37.23
N LYS A 6 9.94 25.90 -36.33
CA LYS A 6 10.56 24.60 -36.08
C LYS A 6 9.48 23.67 -35.54
N LEU A 7 8.99 22.71 -36.33
CA LEU A 7 8.15 21.64 -35.81
C LEU A 7 8.99 20.85 -34.79
N GLY A 8 8.41 20.60 -33.62
CA GLY A 8 9.06 19.80 -32.59
C GLY A 8 9.37 18.38 -33.07
N ARG A 9 10.17 17.64 -32.29
CA ARG A 9 10.46 16.22 -32.54
C ARG A 9 9.16 15.45 -32.79
N PRO A 10 9.09 14.56 -33.80
CA PRO A 10 7.91 13.75 -34.05
C PRO A 10 7.51 12.97 -32.79
N LEU A 11 6.19 12.83 -32.60
CA LEU A 11 5.65 12.08 -31.47
C LEU A 11 6.07 10.61 -31.56
N LYS A 12 6.41 10.03 -30.41
CA LYS A 12 6.62 8.59 -30.31
C LYS A 12 5.30 7.87 -30.56
N GLU A 13 5.34 6.87 -31.44
CA GLU A 13 4.23 5.94 -31.63
C GLU A 13 4.26 4.91 -30.50
N ILE A 14 3.14 4.80 -29.79
CA ILE A 14 2.95 3.85 -28.68
C ILE A 14 1.71 3.05 -29.04
N ASP A 15 1.89 1.72 -29.16
CA ASP A 15 0.80 0.80 -29.43
C ASP A 15 -0.10 0.67 -28.20
N LYS A 16 -1.42 0.86 -28.40
CA LYS A 16 -2.40 0.84 -27.32
C LYS A 16 -2.47 -0.53 -26.64
N VAL A 17 -2.49 -1.60 -27.43
CA VAL A 17 -2.66 -2.96 -26.94
C VAL A 17 -1.45 -3.37 -26.10
N GLN A 18 -0.24 -3.03 -26.53
CA GLN A 18 0.98 -3.27 -25.76
C GLN A 18 0.98 -2.47 -24.45
N PHE A 19 0.60 -1.18 -24.48
CA PHE A 19 0.49 -0.38 -23.27
C PHE A 19 -0.49 -0.99 -22.25
N GLU A 20 -1.69 -1.38 -22.70
CA GLU A 20 -2.71 -1.99 -21.85
C GLU A 20 -2.25 -3.34 -21.28
N LYS A 21 -1.55 -4.17 -22.09
CA LYS A 21 -0.95 -5.43 -21.64
C LYS A 21 0.13 -5.20 -20.57
N LEU A 22 0.98 -4.19 -20.73
CA LEU A 22 1.99 -3.87 -19.72
C LEU A 22 1.35 -3.37 -18.41
N CYS A 23 0.29 -2.57 -18.51
CA CYS A 23 -0.51 -2.21 -17.34
C CYS A 23 -1.13 -3.45 -16.67
N ASN A 24 -1.62 -4.41 -17.46
CA ASN A 24 -2.13 -5.69 -16.96
C ASN A 24 -1.06 -6.51 -16.24
N LEU A 25 0.18 -6.47 -16.72
CA LEU A 25 1.34 -7.07 -16.04
C LEU A 25 1.78 -6.27 -14.81
N GLN A 26 1.10 -5.17 -14.49
CA GLN A 26 1.40 -4.27 -13.37
C GLN A 26 2.78 -3.60 -13.48
N CYS A 27 3.29 -3.41 -14.70
CA CYS A 27 4.51 -2.65 -14.93
C CYS A 27 4.30 -1.18 -14.51
N THR A 28 5.30 -0.64 -13.81
CA THR A 28 5.39 0.76 -13.42
C THR A 28 5.53 1.68 -14.64
N LEU A 29 5.30 2.98 -14.45
CA LEU A 29 5.48 3.99 -15.49
C LEU A 29 6.90 3.94 -16.11
N LEU A 30 7.93 3.76 -15.28
CA LEU A 30 9.32 3.68 -15.74
C LEU A 30 9.60 2.43 -16.57
N GLU A 31 9.07 1.27 -16.18
CA GLU A 31 9.21 0.03 -16.95
C GLU A 31 8.49 0.13 -18.30
N ILE A 32 7.29 0.73 -18.33
CA ILE A 32 6.54 0.99 -19.57
C ILE A 32 7.31 1.97 -20.46
N ALA A 33 7.85 3.05 -19.89
CA ALA A 33 8.65 4.02 -20.62
C ALA A 33 9.92 3.38 -21.20
N GLY A 34 10.59 2.53 -20.43
CA GLY A 34 11.73 1.72 -20.86
C GLY A 34 11.38 0.78 -22.01
N PHE A 35 10.24 0.08 -21.93
CA PHE A 35 9.76 -0.80 -22.99
C PHE A 35 9.57 -0.05 -24.32
N PHE A 36 8.97 1.15 -24.28
CA PHE A 36 8.79 1.97 -25.47
C PHE A 36 10.02 2.80 -25.85
N ASN A 37 11.11 2.71 -25.09
CA ASN A 37 12.33 3.52 -25.25
C ASN A 37 12.00 5.02 -25.39
N CYS A 38 11.33 5.55 -24.36
CA CYS A 38 10.98 6.97 -24.22
C CYS A 38 11.00 7.37 -22.74
N SER A 39 10.73 8.65 -22.44
CA SER A 39 10.55 9.10 -21.05
C SER A 39 9.16 8.74 -20.53
N ASP A 40 9.04 8.57 -19.21
CA ASP A 40 7.79 8.53 -18.45
C ASP A 40 6.86 9.69 -18.81
N ASP A 41 7.44 10.88 -18.91
CA ASP A 41 6.84 12.14 -19.33
C ASP A 41 6.17 12.04 -20.73
N THR A 42 6.72 11.21 -21.62
CA THR A 42 6.15 10.94 -22.94
C THR A 42 4.93 10.04 -22.82
N ILE A 43 4.97 9.02 -21.95
CA ILE A 43 3.85 8.12 -21.68
C ILE A 43 2.68 8.90 -21.07
N GLU A 44 2.92 9.77 -20.09
CA GLU A 44 1.84 10.55 -19.46
C GLU A 44 1.12 11.47 -20.46
N ARG A 45 1.89 12.19 -21.28
CA ARG A 45 1.33 13.04 -22.35
C ARG A 45 0.58 12.21 -23.38
N TRP A 46 1.08 11.01 -23.69
CA TRP A 46 0.39 10.08 -24.57
C TRP A 46 -0.93 9.60 -23.96
N CYS A 47 -0.99 9.23 -22.67
CA CYS A 47 -2.24 8.88 -21.98
C CYS A 47 -3.28 10.01 -22.06
N LYS A 48 -2.87 11.26 -21.77
CA LYS A 48 -3.74 12.43 -21.87
C LYS A 48 -4.28 12.65 -23.28
N ARG A 49 -3.46 12.45 -24.31
CA ARG A 49 -3.88 12.61 -25.71
C ARG A 49 -4.82 11.49 -26.16
N THR A 50 -4.47 10.25 -25.83
CA THR A 50 -5.07 9.02 -26.36
C THR A 50 -6.34 8.61 -25.60
N TYR A 51 -6.33 8.70 -24.28
CA TYR A 51 -7.43 8.26 -23.40
C TYR A 51 -8.15 9.41 -22.70
N LYS A 52 -7.67 10.65 -22.84
CA LYS A 52 -8.18 11.82 -22.10
C LYS A 52 -8.10 11.65 -20.58
N ALA A 53 -7.10 10.88 -20.12
CA ALA A 53 -6.89 10.52 -18.73
C ALA A 53 -5.40 10.58 -18.36
N THR A 54 -5.12 10.70 -17.08
CA THR A 54 -3.76 10.58 -16.52
C THR A 54 -3.26 9.13 -16.60
N PHE A 55 -1.93 8.95 -16.48
CA PHE A 55 -1.36 7.60 -16.37
C PHE A 55 -1.97 6.82 -15.20
N ALA A 56 -2.16 7.46 -14.04
CA ALA A 56 -2.71 6.83 -12.85
C ALA A 56 -4.13 6.27 -13.09
N GLU A 57 -4.99 7.00 -13.80
CA GLU A 57 -6.35 6.55 -14.14
C GLU A 57 -6.33 5.41 -15.17
N CYS A 58 -5.47 5.51 -16.19
CA CYS A 58 -5.29 4.45 -17.18
C CYS A 58 -4.78 3.17 -16.49
N PHE A 59 -3.74 3.30 -15.67
CA PHE A 59 -3.14 2.19 -14.93
C PHE A 59 -4.15 1.56 -13.96
N LYS A 60 -4.91 2.37 -13.21
CA LYS A 60 -5.98 1.88 -12.32
C LYS A 60 -7.00 1.02 -13.07
N THR A 61 -7.31 1.38 -14.31
CA THR A 61 -8.28 0.67 -15.15
C THR A 61 -7.68 -0.61 -15.75
N PHE A 62 -6.54 -0.50 -16.44
CA PHE A 62 -5.98 -1.61 -17.21
C PHE A 62 -5.23 -2.65 -16.35
N SER A 63 -4.78 -2.28 -15.14
CA SER A 63 -4.12 -3.21 -14.20
C SER A 63 -5.05 -4.20 -13.51
N GLN A 64 -6.37 -4.05 -13.65
CA GLN A 64 -7.34 -4.89 -12.94
C GLN A 64 -7.21 -6.38 -13.29
N GLY A 65 -6.95 -6.72 -14.56
CA GLY A 65 -6.75 -8.11 -14.98
C GLY A 65 -5.51 -8.76 -14.35
N GLY A 66 -4.45 -7.99 -14.14
CA GLY A 66 -3.27 -8.43 -13.39
C GLY A 66 -3.60 -8.76 -11.94
N LYS A 67 -4.37 -7.88 -11.29
CA LYS A 67 -4.81 -8.10 -9.91
C LYS A 67 -5.73 -9.31 -9.78
N ILE A 68 -6.61 -9.56 -10.75
CA ILE A 68 -7.43 -10.78 -10.79
C ILE A 68 -6.54 -12.02 -10.88
N SER A 69 -5.53 -11.99 -11.75
CA SER A 69 -4.59 -13.11 -11.90
C SER A 69 -3.77 -13.35 -10.63
N LEU A 70 -3.30 -12.29 -9.97
CA LEU A 70 -2.62 -12.39 -8.68
C LEU A 70 -3.53 -13.01 -7.61
N ARG A 71 -4.77 -12.53 -7.48
CA ARG A 71 -5.74 -13.08 -6.51
C ARG A 71 -5.96 -14.57 -6.72
N ARG A 72 -6.21 -14.99 -7.96
CA ARG A 72 -6.37 -16.41 -8.31
C ARG A 72 -5.16 -17.25 -7.88
N THR A 73 -3.95 -16.76 -8.13
CA THR A 73 -2.72 -17.43 -7.68
C THR A 73 -2.63 -17.49 -6.15
N GLN A 74 -2.98 -16.41 -5.44
CA GLN A 74 -3.01 -16.38 -3.98
C GLN A 74 -4.02 -17.39 -3.41
N PHE A 75 -5.24 -17.45 -3.94
CA PHE A 75 -6.25 -18.44 -3.53
C PHE A 75 -5.77 -19.88 -3.74
N LYS A 76 -5.19 -20.17 -4.92
CA LYS A 76 -4.61 -21.49 -5.18
C LYS A 76 -3.45 -21.82 -4.24
N LEU A 77 -2.62 -20.83 -3.89
CA LEU A 77 -1.52 -21.04 -2.93
C LEU A 77 -2.04 -21.32 -1.51
N ALA A 78 -3.16 -20.70 -1.11
CA ALA A 78 -3.77 -20.90 0.20
C ALA A 78 -4.21 -22.34 0.45
N GLU A 79 -4.56 -23.10 -0.59
CA GLU A 79 -4.92 -24.52 -0.49
C GLU A 79 -3.78 -25.38 0.11
N ARG A 80 -2.53 -24.93 -0.01
CA ARG A 80 -1.34 -25.67 0.45
C ARG A 80 -0.41 -24.89 1.38
N SER A 81 -0.76 -23.65 1.74
CA SER A 81 0.07 -22.76 2.55
C SER A 81 -0.76 -22.12 3.65
N ALA A 82 -0.52 -22.55 4.89
CA ALA A 82 -1.17 -21.98 6.07
C ALA A 82 -0.94 -20.46 6.17
N ALA A 83 0.28 -19.99 5.88
CA ALA A 83 0.60 -18.55 5.89
C ALA A 83 -0.27 -17.75 4.90
N MET A 84 -0.47 -18.26 3.68
CA MET A 84 -1.33 -17.59 2.70
C MET A 84 -2.81 -17.68 3.07
N ALA A 85 -3.26 -18.81 3.64
CA ALA A 85 -4.63 -18.95 4.15
C ALA A 85 -4.91 -17.96 5.29
N ILE A 86 -4.00 -17.82 6.25
CA ILE A 86 -4.07 -16.83 7.33
C ILE A 86 -4.09 -15.42 6.76
N PHE A 87 -3.20 -15.11 5.80
CA PHE A 87 -3.16 -13.79 5.18
C PHE A 87 -4.50 -13.44 4.51
N LEU A 88 -5.06 -14.34 3.69
CA LEU A 88 -6.35 -14.12 3.04
C LEU A 88 -7.50 -14.04 4.06
N GLY A 89 -7.47 -14.85 5.12
CA GLY A 89 -8.42 -14.79 6.22
C GLY A 89 -8.44 -13.42 6.91
N LYS A 90 -7.26 -12.84 7.16
CA LYS A 90 -7.14 -11.47 7.68
C LYS A 90 -7.70 -10.43 6.70
N GLN A 91 -7.29 -10.50 5.43
CA GLN A 91 -7.63 -9.48 4.44
C GLN A 91 -9.09 -9.51 3.98
N TYR A 92 -9.71 -10.69 3.86
CA TYR A 92 -11.06 -10.84 3.30
C TYR A 92 -12.13 -11.20 4.33
N LEU A 93 -11.75 -11.82 5.46
CA LEU A 93 -12.70 -12.30 6.48
C LEU A 93 -12.62 -11.51 7.80
N GLY A 94 -11.75 -10.49 7.88
CA GLY A 94 -11.61 -9.66 9.08
C GLY A 94 -11.01 -10.41 10.27
N GLN A 95 -10.29 -11.51 10.03
CA GLN A 95 -9.60 -12.22 11.10
C GLN A 95 -8.48 -11.34 11.68
N THR A 96 -8.30 -11.39 12.99
CA THR A 96 -7.28 -10.62 13.71
C THR A 96 -6.51 -11.54 14.64
N ASP A 97 -5.22 -11.28 14.81
CA ASP A 97 -4.45 -11.96 15.87
C ASP A 97 -4.92 -11.43 17.22
N LYS A 98 -5.16 -12.33 18.17
CA LYS A 98 -5.36 -11.97 19.57
C LYS A 98 -4.09 -12.30 20.32
N THR A 99 -3.51 -11.31 20.97
CA THR A 99 -2.38 -11.51 21.87
C THR A 99 -2.88 -11.35 23.29
N GLU A 100 -2.88 -12.45 24.04
CA GLU A 100 -3.09 -12.37 25.49
C GLU A 100 -1.76 -11.98 26.12
N MET A 101 -1.75 -10.81 26.77
CA MET A 101 -0.60 -10.35 27.55
C MET A 101 -0.87 -10.69 29.01
N ASP A 102 -0.13 -11.66 29.53
CA ASP A 102 -0.16 -11.96 30.95
C ASP A 102 0.73 -10.96 31.69
N VAL A 103 0.11 -9.92 32.26
CA VAL A 103 0.82 -8.86 32.97
C VAL A 103 1.05 -9.31 34.41
N ASN A 104 2.15 -10.01 34.63
CA ASN A 104 2.62 -10.39 35.97
C ASN A 104 3.39 -9.20 36.60
N THR A 105 2.67 -8.12 36.93
CA THR A 105 3.26 -7.01 37.68
C THR A 105 3.27 -7.35 39.16
N GLN A 106 4.44 -7.40 39.78
CA GLN A 106 4.54 -7.31 41.24
C GLN A 106 4.10 -5.90 41.64
N ILE A 107 2.92 -5.79 42.25
CA ILE A 107 2.44 -4.55 42.82
C ILE A 107 3.32 -4.26 44.04
N GLN A 108 4.33 -3.39 43.88
CA GLN A 108 4.99 -2.78 45.04
C GLN A 108 3.98 -1.82 45.65
N ASN A 109 3.26 -2.26 46.69
CA ASN A 109 2.35 -1.40 47.42
C ASN A 109 3.20 -0.47 48.32
N PRO A 110 3.28 0.84 48.02
CA PRO A 110 4.13 1.76 48.78
C PRO A 110 3.62 2.00 50.21
N LEU A 111 2.42 1.51 50.54
CA LEU A 111 1.82 1.59 51.87
C LEU A 111 1.87 0.24 52.61
N GLU A 112 2.51 -0.77 52.03
CA GLU A 112 2.64 -2.08 52.66
C GLU A 112 3.46 -1.97 53.95
N GLY A 113 2.84 -2.30 55.08
CA GLY A 113 3.47 -2.19 56.41
C GLY A 113 3.26 -0.87 57.14
N ILE A 114 2.52 0.10 56.59
CA ILE A 114 2.15 1.32 57.32
C ILE A 114 0.96 1.03 58.24
N SER A 115 1.09 1.37 59.52
CA SER A 115 0.04 1.18 60.51
C SER A 115 -0.94 2.36 60.57
N THR A 116 -2.14 2.13 61.11
CA THR A 116 -3.13 3.19 61.33
C THR A 116 -2.66 4.27 62.31
N GLU A 117 -1.76 3.90 63.21
CA GLU A 117 -1.13 4.76 64.20
C GLU A 117 -0.16 5.74 63.53
N ASP A 118 0.59 5.27 62.52
CA ASP A 118 1.53 6.12 61.77
C ASP A 118 0.79 7.18 60.94
N ILE A 119 -0.37 6.82 60.39
CA ILE A 119 -1.26 7.76 59.67
C ILE A 119 -1.81 8.84 60.60
N LYS A 120 -2.28 8.45 61.80
CA LYS A 120 -2.81 9.41 62.79
C LYS A 120 -1.77 10.43 63.24
N LYS A 121 -0.53 9.98 63.51
CA LYS A 121 0.57 10.87 63.90
C LYS A 121 0.92 11.92 62.83
N LEU A 122 0.70 11.62 61.55
CA LEU A 122 0.94 12.57 60.46
C LEU A 122 -0.17 13.62 60.39
N ILE A 123 -1.43 13.22 60.54
CA ILE A 123 -2.59 14.12 60.55
C ILE A 123 -2.49 15.11 61.72
N ASP A 124 -2.10 14.63 62.90
CA ASP A 124 -1.98 15.46 64.10
C ASP A 124 -0.79 16.44 64.07
N LYS A 125 0.14 16.29 63.11
CA LYS A 125 1.33 17.14 62.97
C LYS A 125 1.12 18.30 62.00
N GLU A 126 0.04 18.29 61.22
CA GLU A 126 -0.34 19.35 60.27
C GLU A 126 -1.52 20.22 60.77
N GLY A 127 -2.09 19.93 61.94
CA GLY A 127 -3.07 20.78 62.64
C GLY A 127 -2.45 21.58 63.78
#